data_AF-A0A1B3E2E7-F1
#
_entry.id   AF-A0A1B3E2E7-F1
#
_cell.length_a   1.000
_cell.length_b   1.000
_cell.length_c   1.000
_cell.angle_alpha   90.00
_cell.angle_beta   90.00
_cell.angle_gamma   90.00
#
_symmetry.space_group_name_H-M   'P 1'
#
loop_
_entity.id
_entity.type
_entity.pdbx_description
1 polymer ?
#
loop_
_entity_poly.entity_id
_entity_poly.type
_entity_poly.pdbx_seq_one_letter_code
_entity_poly.pdbx_strand_id
1 'polypeptide(L)'
;MNARERKSQEVRVNKSMLVGAVLGAVGVTAGGAVATYNLVGNSGPEYAEVLAVQPINETVKTPREVCNDVAVTRQRPVKDQHQIAGTVLGAVAGGLLGNQVGGGTGKKIATVAGAVGGGYAGNKVQERMQESDTYTTTETRCKTVTDTSEKLVGYDVRYQLDGKVGQVRMDHDPGRQIPVSEDGQLIITQQQAGIQGQPQGGGAGVQQ
;
A
#
# COMPACT_ATOMS: atom_id res chain seq x y z
N MET A 1 5.03 -50.22 -79.22
CA MET A 1 6.02 -49.37 -78.51
C MET A 1 5.86 -47.98 -79.07
N ASN A 2 5.44 -47.01 -78.25
CA ASN A 2 5.44 -45.55 -78.45
C ASN A 2 4.25 -44.96 -77.67
N ALA A 3 4.27 -43.79 -77.07
CA ALA A 3 5.31 -42.93 -76.48
C ALA A 3 4.51 -41.77 -75.86
N ARG A 4 4.73 -41.53 -74.55
CA ARG A 4 4.72 -40.25 -73.80
C ARG A 4 3.66 -39.21 -74.20
N GLU A 5 2.60 -39.00 -73.41
CA GLU A 5 2.53 -38.17 -72.19
C GLU A 5 2.99 -36.72 -72.41
N ARG A 6 2.06 -35.76 -72.52
CA ARG A 6 1.34 -35.03 -71.43
C ARG A 6 2.29 -34.18 -70.59
N LYS A 7 2.03 -32.93 -70.24
CA LYS A 7 1.04 -31.90 -70.57
C LYS A 7 1.64 -30.66 -69.90
N SER A 8 1.86 -29.59 -70.66
CA SER A 8 2.30 -28.30 -70.12
C SER A 8 1.07 -27.56 -69.56
N GLN A 9 1.13 -27.10 -68.32
CA GLN A 9 0.21 -26.09 -67.79
C GLN A 9 1.02 -25.05 -67.00
N GLU A 10 0.71 -23.81 -67.31
CA GLU A 10 1.47 -22.58 -67.11
C GLU A 10 1.53 -22.16 -65.62
N VAL A 11 2.74 -21.95 -65.10
CA VAL A 11 2.99 -21.28 -63.80
C VAL A 11 3.35 -19.83 -64.08
N ARG A 12 2.57 -18.91 -63.51
CA ARG A 12 2.91 -17.47 -63.46
C ARG A 12 4.11 -17.31 -62.53
N VAL A 13 5.30 -17.05 -63.09
CA VAL A 13 6.52 -16.81 -62.32
C VAL A 13 6.78 -15.31 -62.21
N ASN A 14 6.96 -14.86 -60.97
CA ASN A 14 7.33 -13.49 -60.62
C ASN A 14 8.72 -13.16 -61.16
N LYS A 15 8.86 -11.97 -61.75
CA LYS A 15 10.06 -11.51 -62.43
C LYS A 15 11.11 -11.04 -61.40
N SER A 16 12.22 -11.79 -61.37
CA SER A 16 13.61 -11.31 -61.46
C SER A 16 14.07 -10.23 -60.47
N MET A 17 15.21 -10.35 -59.79
CA MET A 17 16.55 -10.43 -60.41
C MET A 17 17.64 -10.65 -59.34
N LEU A 18 18.82 -11.16 -59.76
CA LEU A 18 20.13 -11.25 -59.07
C LEU A 18 20.28 -12.44 -58.09
N VAL A 19 20.77 -13.62 -58.49
CA VAL A 19 22.09 -13.97 -59.07
C VAL A 19 23.26 -13.37 -58.30
N GLY A 20 23.74 -14.13 -57.33
CA GLY A 20 25.07 -14.05 -56.75
C GLY A 20 25.54 -15.46 -56.44
N ALA A 21 26.21 -16.10 -57.40
CA ALA A 21 26.87 -17.38 -57.21
C ALA A 21 28.27 -17.14 -56.65
N VAL A 22 28.63 -17.80 -55.54
CA VAL A 22 30.03 -18.01 -55.16
C VAL A 22 30.25 -19.50 -54.98
N LEU A 23 31.07 -20.02 -55.87
CA LEU A 23 31.62 -21.37 -55.92
C LEU A 23 32.66 -21.53 -54.78
N GLY A 24 32.60 -22.65 -54.05
CA GLY A 24 33.58 -22.97 -53.00
C GLY A 24 33.57 -24.44 -52.60
N ALA A 25 34.21 -25.27 -53.43
CA ALA A 25 34.70 -26.65 -53.25
C ALA A 25 34.06 -27.58 -52.20
N VAL A 26 33.31 -28.58 -52.69
CA VAL A 26 33.08 -29.85 -51.98
C VAL A 26 34.28 -30.77 -52.24
N GLY A 27 35.15 -30.95 -51.25
CA GLY A 27 36.13 -32.03 -51.24
C GLY A 27 35.46 -33.33 -50.75
N VAL A 28 34.98 -34.18 -51.68
CA VAL A 28 34.51 -35.52 -51.33
C VAL A 28 35.71 -36.46 -51.28
N THR A 29 36.37 -36.58 -50.14
CA THR A 29 37.28 -37.71 -49.91
C THR A 29 36.43 -38.93 -49.57
N ALA A 30 36.31 -39.83 -50.54
CA ALA A 30 35.69 -41.14 -50.38
C ALA A 30 36.56 -41.98 -49.43
N GLY A 31 36.19 -42.03 -48.14
CA GLY A 31 36.85 -42.87 -47.14
C GLY A 31 36.69 -42.35 -45.71
N GLY A 32 35.62 -42.79 -45.03
CA GLY A 32 35.51 -42.85 -43.58
C GLY A 32 35.51 -41.54 -42.76
N ALA A 33 34.32 -41.07 -42.36
CA ALA A 33 34.08 -40.43 -41.06
C ALA A 33 32.57 -40.20 -40.82
N VAL A 34 31.84 -41.24 -40.43
CA VAL A 34 30.62 -41.06 -39.61
C VAL A 34 31.06 -40.68 -38.20
N ALA A 35 31.58 -39.46 -38.02
CA ALA A 35 31.95 -38.94 -36.71
C ALA A 35 31.99 -37.40 -36.64
N THR A 36 31.41 -36.68 -37.59
CA THR A 36 31.46 -35.21 -37.58
C THR A 36 30.52 -34.56 -36.55
N TYR A 37 29.61 -35.32 -35.93
CA TYR A 37 28.68 -34.79 -34.92
C TYR A 37 29.21 -34.85 -33.47
N ASN A 38 30.35 -35.50 -33.21
CA ASN A 38 30.93 -35.62 -31.86
C ASN A 38 32.19 -34.75 -31.65
N LEU A 39 32.56 -33.90 -32.61
CA LEU A 39 33.78 -33.06 -32.54
C LEU A 39 33.53 -31.63 -32.03
N VAL A 40 32.29 -31.24 -31.81
CA VAL A 40 31.97 -30.04 -31.02
C VAL A 40 31.77 -30.52 -29.60
N GLY A 41 32.76 -30.30 -28.75
CA GLY A 41 32.70 -30.67 -27.34
C GLY A 41 31.42 -30.15 -26.69
N ASN A 42 30.85 -30.96 -25.80
CA ASN A 42 29.67 -30.67 -24.96
C ASN A 42 29.89 -29.53 -23.94
N SER A 43 30.73 -28.54 -24.27
CA SER A 43 30.89 -27.32 -23.51
C SER A 43 29.62 -26.50 -23.69
N GLY A 44 28.68 -26.65 -22.75
CA GLY A 44 27.53 -25.75 -22.66
C GLY A 44 28.00 -24.29 -22.59
N PRO A 45 27.17 -23.33 -23.01
CA PRO A 45 27.49 -21.91 -22.92
C PRO A 45 27.82 -21.52 -21.47
N GLU A 46 28.99 -20.88 -21.28
CA GLU A 46 29.45 -20.37 -19.98
C GLU A 46 28.61 -19.16 -19.50
N TYR A 47 27.93 -18.49 -20.44
CA TYR A 47 27.11 -17.31 -20.18
C TYR A 47 25.76 -17.38 -20.91
N ALA A 48 24.70 -16.97 -20.23
CA ALA A 48 23.41 -16.64 -20.85
C ALA A 48 23.39 -15.17 -21.29
N GLU A 49 22.86 -14.88 -22.47
CA GLU A 49 22.72 -13.50 -22.95
C GLU A 49 21.47 -12.84 -22.34
N VAL A 50 21.62 -11.64 -21.78
CA VAL A 50 20.50 -10.89 -21.21
C VAL A 50 19.77 -10.13 -22.31
N LEU A 51 18.49 -10.43 -22.48
CA LEU A 51 17.62 -9.78 -23.47
C LEU A 51 16.91 -8.55 -22.92
N ALA A 52 16.52 -8.57 -21.64
CA ALA A 52 15.86 -7.44 -20.99
C ALA A 52 16.01 -7.52 -19.46
N VAL A 53 16.15 -6.36 -18.82
CA VAL A 53 16.20 -6.19 -17.37
C VAL A 53 15.09 -5.22 -16.96
N GLN A 54 14.17 -5.66 -16.10
CA GLN A 54 13.08 -4.83 -15.60
C GLN A 54 13.19 -4.69 -14.07
N PRO A 55 13.30 -3.47 -13.52
CA PRO A 55 13.32 -3.29 -12.08
C PRO A 55 11.94 -3.60 -11.47
N ILE A 56 11.96 -4.26 -10.32
CA ILE A 56 10.75 -4.58 -9.56
C ILE A 56 10.74 -3.66 -8.35
N ASN A 57 9.85 -2.68 -8.38
CA ASN A 57 9.62 -1.79 -7.26
C ASN A 57 8.41 -2.25 -6.46
N GLU A 58 8.58 -2.40 -5.15
CA GLU A 58 7.48 -2.64 -4.22
C GLU A 58 7.17 -1.37 -3.44
N THR A 59 5.87 -1.11 -3.26
CA THR A 59 5.39 -0.01 -2.43
C THR A 59 5.37 -0.44 -0.97
N VAL A 60 6.31 0.07 -0.17
CA VAL A 60 6.39 -0.18 1.27
C VAL A 60 5.61 0.89 2.01
N LYS A 61 4.72 0.45 2.90
CA LYS A 61 3.91 1.31 3.78
C LYS A 61 4.40 1.19 5.21
N THR A 62 4.93 2.27 5.76
CA THR A 62 5.48 2.30 7.13
C THR A 62 4.55 3.13 8.02
N PRO A 63 3.79 2.52 8.95
CA PRO A 63 3.00 3.27 9.91
C PRO A 63 3.91 3.92 10.95
N ARG A 64 3.68 5.20 11.23
CA ARG A 64 4.30 5.90 12.35
C ARG A 64 3.27 6.70 13.13
N GLU A 65 3.50 6.83 14.43
CA GLU A 65 2.64 7.60 15.31
C GLU A 65 3.13 9.05 15.39
N VAL A 66 2.22 9.99 15.14
CA VAL A 66 2.50 11.42 15.24
C VAL A 66 1.59 12.02 16.30
N CYS A 67 2.18 12.36 17.44
CA CYS A 67 1.49 13.01 18.56
C CYS A 67 1.62 14.53 18.44
N ASN A 68 0.49 15.24 18.57
CA ASN A 68 0.46 16.69 18.62
C ASN A 68 -0.35 17.15 19.83
N ASP A 69 0.12 18.20 20.47
CA ASP A 69 -0.62 18.88 21.51
C ASP A 69 -1.70 19.74 20.86
N VAL A 70 -2.96 19.42 21.15
CA VAL A 70 -4.11 20.14 20.62
C VAL A 70 -4.91 20.76 21.75
N ALA A 71 -5.31 22.01 21.55
CA ALA A 71 -6.26 22.68 22.44
C ALA A 71 -7.64 22.07 22.22
N VAL A 72 -8.17 21.35 23.21
CA VAL A 72 -9.53 20.84 23.20
C VAL A 72 -10.40 21.63 24.17
N THR A 73 -11.65 21.85 23.77
CA THR A 73 -12.65 22.49 24.64
C THR A 73 -13.48 21.40 25.30
N ARG A 74 -13.48 21.36 26.63
CA ARG A 74 -14.26 20.43 27.45
C ARG A 74 -15.34 21.21 28.19
N GLN A 75 -16.52 20.61 28.35
CA GLN A 75 -17.52 21.15 29.28
C GLN A 75 -17.03 20.92 30.71
N ARG A 76 -17.16 21.94 31.57
CA ARG A 76 -16.87 21.79 32.99
C ARG A 76 -17.90 20.81 33.59
N PRO A 77 -17.48 19.98 34.56
CA PRO A 77 -18.43 19.12 35.26
C PRO A 77 -19.51 19.97 35.94
N VAL A 78 -20.74 19.49 35.87
CA VAL A 78 -21.92 20.12 36.48
C VAL A 78 -21.69 20.26 37.98
N LYS A 79 -21.56 21.51 38.44
CA LYS A 79 -21.33 21.82 39.87
C LYS A 79 -22.58 21.61 40.73
N ASP A 80 -23.76 21.66 40.12
CA ASP A 80 -25.05 21.51 40.81
C ASP A 80 -25.99 20.60 39.99
N GLN A 81 -25.83 19.28 40.16
CA GLN A 81 -26.58 18.23 39.44
C GLN A 81 -28.10 18.39 39.53
N HIS A 82 -28.59 19.02 40.60
CA HIS A 82 -30.02 19.14 40.88
C HIS A 82 -30.56 20.55 40.57
N GLN A 83 -29.71 21.46 40.09
CA GLN A 83 -30.10 22.84 39.72
C GLN A 83 -30.90 23.56 40.83
N ILE A 84 -30.60 23.19 42.09
CA ILE A 84 -31.42 23.57 43.25
C ILE A 84 -31.22 25.05 43.53
N ALA A 85 -29.99 25.55 43.37
CA ALA A 85 -29.69 26.95 43.64
C ALA A 85 -30.49 27.88 42.72
N GLY A 86 -30.51 27.65 41.40
CA GLY A 86 -31.24 28.50 40.46
C GLY A 86 -32.76 28.35 40.56
N THR A 87 -33.25 27.14 40.84
CA THR A 87 -34.68 26.89 41.02
C THR A 87 -35.23 27.54 42.29
N VAL A 88 -34.53 27.40 43.43
CA VAL A 88 -34.96 27.98 44.70
C VAL A 88 -34.86 29.51 44.66
N LEU A 89 -33.75 30.06 44.15
CA LEU A 89 -33.59 31.51 44.02
C LEU A 89 -34.61 32.11 43.04
N GLY A 90 -34.85 31.45 41.90
CA GLY A 90 -35.85 31.86 40.91
C GLY A 90 -37.28 31.81 41.44
N ALA A 91 -37.62 30.78 42.24
CA ALA A 91 -38.93 30.65 42.86
C ALA A 91 -39.15 31.70 43.96
N VAL A 92 -38.14 31.97 44.79
CA VAL A 92 -38.22 33.03 45.81
C VAL A 92 -38.36 34.40 45.15
N ALA A 93 -37.50 34.71 44.17
CA ALA A 93 -37.58 35.98 43.44
C ALA A 93 -38.92 36.13 42.71
N GLY A 94 -39.36 35.11 41.98
CA GLY A 94 -40.63 35.11 41.25
C GLY A 94 -41.85 35.20 42.17
N GLY A 95 -41.81 34.57 43.34
CA GLY A 95 -42.87 34.68 44.35
C GLY A 95 -42.92 36.06 45.00
N LEU A 96 -41.77 36.64 45.35
CA LEU A 96 -41.71 37.99 45.93
C LEU A 96 -42.11 39.08 44.95
N LEU A 97 -41.77 38.93 43.67
CA LEU A 97 -42.19 39.84 42.60
C LEU A 97 -43.68 39.66 42.27
N GLY A 98 -44.19 38.42 42.21
CA GLY A 98 -45.61 38.12 41.99
C GLY A 98 -46.53 38.66 43.09
N ASN A 99 -46.02 38.75 44.32
CA ASN A 99 -46.74 39.33 45.47
C ASN A 99 -46.89 40.86 45.39
N GLN A 100 -46.13 41.56 44.54
CA GLN A 100 -46.21 43.01 44.39
C GLN A 100 -47.19 43.45 43.30
N VAL A 101 -47.70 42.52 42.49
CA VAL A 101 -48.60 42.80 41.36
C VAL A 101 -50.02 42.36 41.70
N GLY A 102 -50.88 43.33 42.04
CA GLY A 102 -52.32 43.12 42.27
C GLY A 102 -52.78 43.13 43.73
N GLY A 103 -54.10 43.19 43.94
CA GLY A 103 -54.74 43.22 45.27
C GLY A 103 -55.55 41.96 45.57
N GLY A 104 -55.87 41.75 46.86
CA GLY A 104 -56.79 40.70 47.30
C GLY A 104 -56.37 39.28 46.91
N THR A 105 -57.31 38.48 46.42
CA THR A 105 -57.09 37.08 46.01
C THR A 105 -56.13 36.96 44.81
N GLY A 106 -56.11 37.97 43.91
CA GLY A 106 -55.23 37.98 42.75
C GLY A 106 -53.74 37.92 43.12
N LYS A 107 -53.38 38.56 44.24
CA LYS A 107 -52.02 38.57 44.80
C LYS A 107 -51.52 37.15 45.14
N LYS A 108 -52.38 36.30 45.73
CA LYS A 108 -52.00 34.93 46.11
C LYS A 108 -51.75 34.06 44.88
N ILE A 109 -52.61 34.18 43.86
CA ILE A 109 -52.48 33.43 42.60
C ILE A 109 -51.22 33.89 41.85
N ALA A 110 -50.97 35.19 41.79
CA ALA A 110 -49.78 35.77 41.14
C ALA A 110 -48.47 35.31 41.81
N THR A 111 -48.42 35.23 43.14
CA THR A 111 -47.26 34.71 43.88
C THR A 111 -46.99 33.24 43.55
N VAL A 112 -48.01 32.38 43.53
CA VAL A 112 -47.84 30.94 43.22
C VAL A 112 -47.43 30.76 41.76
N ALA A 113 -48.08 31.48 40.84
CA ALA A 113 -47.71 31.46 39.42
C ALA A 113 -46.29 32.01 39.18
N GLY A 114 -45.91 33.08 39.88
CA GLY A 114 -44.58 33.68 39.82
C GLY A 114 -43.49 32.78 40.38
N ALA A 115 -43.76 32.05 41.48
CA ALA A 115 -42.81 31.09 42.03
C ALA A 115 -42.59 29.88 41.11
N VAL A 116 -43.67 29.32 40.55
CA VAL A 116 -43.58 28.20 39.60
C VAL A 116 -42.91 28.64 38.29
N GLY A 117 -43.31 29.79 37.75
CA GLY A 117 -42.73 30.36 36.53
C GLY A 117 -41.26 30.75 36.71
N GLY A 118 -40.92 31.39 37.83
CA GLY A 118 -39.56 31.79 38.18
C GLY A 118 -38.64 30.61 38.47
N GLY A 119 -39.14 29.54 39.11
CA GLY A 119 -38.39 28.31 39.30
C GLY A 119 -38.09 27.57 37.99
N TYR A 120 -39.09 27.43 37.10
CA TYR A 120 -38.92 26.79 35.80
C TYR A 120 -37.98 27.58 34.88
N ALA A 121 -38.16 28.90 34.81
CA ALA A 121 -37.29 29.78 34.03
C ALA A 121 -35.86 29.78 34.59
N GLY A 122 -35.70 29.81 35.92
CA GLY A 122 -34.40 29.75 36.59
C GLY A 122 -33.64 28.45 36.30
N ASN A 123 -34.33 27.31 36.35
CA ASN A 123 -33.77 26.00 36.00
C ASN A 123 -33.25 25.99 34.54
N LYS A 124 -34.05 26.46 33.58
CA LYS A 124 -33.64 26.48 32.17
C LYS A 124 -32.45 27.40 31.88
N VAL A 125 -32.33 28.52 32.59
CA VAL A 125 -31.19 29.43 32.46
C VAL A 125 -29.93 28.80 33.05
N GLN A 126 -30.03 28.17 34.23
CA GLN A 126 -28.91 27.48 34.86
C GLN A 126 -28.42 26.31 33.99
N GLU A 127 -29.31 25.55 33.36
CA GLU A 127 -28.98 24.49 32.40
C GLU A 127 -28.12 25.02 31.25
N ARG A 128 -28.58 26.08 30.56
CA ARG A 128 -27.82 26.68 29.45
C ARG A 128 -26.48 27.26 29.87
N MET A 129 -26.40 27.87 31.06
CA MET A 129 -25.14 28.40 31.58
C MET A 129 -24.13 27.29 31.86
N GLN A 130 -24.60 26.14 32.38
CA GLN A 130 -23.75 24.97 32.62
C GLN A 130 -23.29 24.32 31.31
N GLU A 131 -24.16 24.21 30.31
CA GLU A 131 -23.79 23.73 28.97
C GLU A 131 -22.75 24.64 28.30
N SER A 132 -22.83 25.95 28.57
CA SER A 132 -21.91 26.94 28.02
C SER A 132 -20.61 27.07 28.85
N ASP A 133 -20.56 26.48 30.05
CA ASP A 133 -19.40 26.52 30.93
C ASP A 133 -18.33 25.55 30.40
N THR A 134 -17.48 26.06 29.52
CA THR A 134 -16.41 25.29 28.89
C THR A 134 -15.03 25.79 29.32
N TYR A 135 -14.05 24.89 29.28
CA TYR A 135 -12.65 25.21 29.49
C TYR A 135 -11.80 24.57 28.41
N THR A 136 -10.76 25.29 28.01
CA THR A 136 -9.77 24.79 27.06
C THR A 136 -8.63 24.15 27.83
N THR A 137 -8.26 22.93 27.44
CA THR A 137 -7.09 22.23 27.95
C THR A 137 -6.28 21.68 26.79
N THR A 138 -4.97 21.57 26.97
CA THR A 138 -4.09 20.91 26.02
C THR A 138 -4.18 19.41 26.25
N GLU A 139 -4.49 18.66 25.20
CA GLU A 139 -4.44 17.20 25.19
C GLU A 139 -3.49 16.74 24.08
N THR A 140 -2.60 15.81 24.41
CA THR A 140 -1.78 15.15 23.39
C THR A 140 -2.65 14.16 22.63
N ARG A 141 -2.78 14.38 21.31
CA ARG A 141 -3.51 13.48 20.40
C ARG A 141 -2.55 12.86 19.42
N CYS A 142 -2.47 11.55 19.46
CA CYS A 142 -1.66 10.75 18.56
C CYS A 142 -2.51 10.22 17.41
N LYS A 143 -1.96 10.29 16.20
CA LYS A 143 -2.54 9.69 15.00
C LYS A 143 -1.50 8.84 14.29
N THR A 144 -1.93 7.70 13.76
CA THR A 144 -1.09 6.90 12.88
C THR A 144 -1.09 7.49 11.48
N VAL A 145 0.09 7.86 10.99
CA VAL A 145 0.32 8.32 9.62
C VAL A 145 1.12 7.25 8.91
N THR A 146 0.69 6.86 7.70
CA THR A 146 1.41 5.89 6.88
C THR A 146 2.27 6.61 5.86
N ASP A 147 3.59 6.49 6.00
CA ASP A 147 4.51 6.93 4.96
C ASP A 147 4.61 5.85 3.88
N THR A 148 4.66 6.27 2.61
CA THR A 148 4.75 5.38 1.45
C THR A 148 6.10 5.60 0.77
N SER A 149 6.85 4.53 0.55
CA SER A 149 8.13 4.57 -0.17
C SER A 149 8.16 3.46 -1.21
N GLU A 150 8.66 3.77 -2.40
CA GLU A 150 9.01 2.74 -3.38
C GLU A 150 10.38 2.17 -3.01
N LYS A 151 10.47 0.84 -2.99
CA LYS A 151 11.71 0.12 -2.75
C LYS A 151 11.97 -0.82 -3.91
N LEU A 152 13.14 -0.70 -4.53
CA LEU A 152 13.62 -1.67 -5.50
C LEU A 152 13.92 -2.98 -4.77
N VAL A 153 13.16 -4.03 -5.10
CA VAL A 153 13.26 -5.36 -4.46
C VAL A 153 13.94 -6.40 -5.34
N GLY A 154 14.30 -6.03 -6.56
CA GLY A 154 15.03 -6.89 -7.48
C GLY A 154 14.73 -6.57 -8.93
N TYR A 155 15.03 -7.52 -9.80
CA TYR A 155 14.94 -7.39 -11.24
C TYR A 155 14.28 -8.64 -11.84
N ASP A 156 13.38 -8.43 -12.79
CA ASP A 156 12.89 -9.46 -13.70
C ASP A 156 13.77 -9.46 -14.94
N VAL A 157 14.50 -10.55 -15.12
CA VAL A 157 15.52 -10.68 -16.15
C VAL A 157 15.08 -11.70 -17.16
N ARG A 158 14.96 -11.28 -18.42
CA ARG A 158 14.78 -12.18 -19.56
C ARG A 158 16.14 -12.51 -20.16
N TYR A 159 16.43 -13.79 -20.32
CA TYR A 159 17.71 -14.27 -20.83
C TYR A 159 17.51 -15.27 -21.96
N GLN A 160 18.56 -15.50 -22.74
CA GLN A 160 18.64 -16.53 -23.76
C GLN A 160 19.81 -17.46 -23.47
N LEU A 161 19.54 -18.76 -23.42
CA LEU A 161 20.52 -19.81 -23.24
C LEU A 161 20.23 -20.93 -24.23
N ASP A 162 21.22 -21.33 -25.04
CA ASP A 162 21.06 -22.37 -26.07
C ASP A 162 19.86 -22.15 -27.00
N GLY A 163 19.60 -20.91 -27.40
CA GLY A 163 18.47 -20.56 -28.27
C GLY A 163 17.10 -20.56 -27.58
N LYS A 164 17.02 -20.84 -26.28
CA LYS A 164 15.78 -20.81 -25.49
C LYS A 164 15.71 -19.56 -24.64
N VAL A 165 14.56 -18.90 -24.65
CA VAL A 165 14.31 -17.72 -23.82
C VAL A 165 13.73 -18.15 -22.48
N GLY A 166 14.35 -17.69 -21.40
CA GLY A 166 13.87 -17.88 -20.02
C GLY A 166 13.67 -16.55 -19.30
N GLN A 167 13.05 -16.61 -18.13
CA GLN A 167 12.89 -15.47 -17.22
C GLN A 167 13.28 -15.89 -15.80
N VAL A 168 14.01 -15.02 -15.11
CA VAL A 168 14.42 -15.25 -13.73
C VAL A 168 14.35 -13.95 -12.91
N ARG A 169 14.08 -14.11 -11.62
CA ARG A 169 14.06 -13.03 -10.62
C ARG A 169 15.45 -12.94 -10.00
N MET A 170 16.08 -11.77 -10.03
CA MET A 170 17.40 -11.51 -9.45
C MET A 170 17.32 -10.39 -8.41
N ASP A 171 18.21 -10.40 -7.41
CA ASP A 171 18.30 -9.36 -6.37
C ASP A 171 19.17 -8.17 -6.79
N HIS A 172 19.99 -8.34 -7.83
CA HIS A 172 20.88 -7.33 -8.40
C HIS A 172 20.77 -7.30 -9.94
N ASP A 173 21.30 -6.24 -10.55
CA ASP A 173 21.32 -6.10 -12.01
C ASP A 173 22.40 -7.05 -12.59
N PRO A 174 22.03 -8.02 -13.44
CA PRO A 174 23.00 -8.95 -14.05
C PRO A 174 23.87 -8.33 -15.14
N GLY A 175 23.56 -7.10 -15.60
CA GLY A 175 24.20 -6.50 -16.75
C GLY A 175 23.82 -7.22 -18.06
N ARG A 176 24.81 -7.48 -18.91
CA ARG A 176 24.58 -8.02 -20.27
C ARG A 176 24.57 -9.55 -20.36
N GLN A 177 25.13 -10.23 -19.36
CA GLN A 177 25.34 -11.69 -19.39
C GLN A 177 25.21 -12.27 -17.99
N ILE A 178 24.61 -13.45 -17.87
CA ILE A 178 24.46 -14.18 -16.61
C ILE A 178 25.40 -15.40 -16.65
N PRO A 179 26.30 -15.58 -15.69
CA PRO A 179 27.17 -16.76 -15.66
C PRO A 179 26.36 -18.04 -15.43
N VAL A 180 26.78 -19.10 -16.10
CA VAL A 180 26.18 -20.44 -16.05
C VAL A 180 27.17 -21.39 -15.42
N SER A 181 26.72 -22.20 -14.48
CA SER A 181 27.54 -23.22 -13.83
C SER A 181 27.81 -24.41 -14.75
N GLU A 182 28.76 -25.27 -14.38
CA GLU A 182 29.13 -26.46 -15.18
C GLU A 182 27.96 -27.45 -15.38
N ASP A 183 26.97 -27.43 -14.50
CA ASP A 183 25.72 -28.21 -14.59
C ASP A 183 24.61 -27.52 -15.41
N GLY A 184 24.90 -26.36 -16.01
CA GLY A 184 23.97 -25.64 -16.89
C GLY A 184 22.93 -24.78 -16.16
N GLN A 185 23.12 -24.51 -14.86
CA GLN A 185 22.22 -23.66 -14.08
C GLN A 185 22.69 -22.20 -14.09
N LEU A 186 21.75 -21.26 -14.05
CA LEU A 186 22.09 -19.85 -13.91
C LEU A 186 22.59 -19.56 -12.49
N ILE A 187 23.73 -18.89 -12.39
CA ILE A 187 24.25 -18.40 -11.11
C ILE A 187 23.56 -17.07 -10.82
N ILE A 188 22.45 -17.14 -10.07
CA ILE A 188 21.56 -15.99 -9.82
C ILE A 188 21.85 -15.24 -8.52
N THR A 189 22.70 -15.79 -7.67
CA THR A 189 23.02 -15.26 -6.34
C THR A 189 24.52 -14.98 -6.29
N GLN A 190 24.94 -13.73 -6.08
CA GLN A 190 26.12 -13.55 -5.24
C GLN A 190 25.63 -13.83 -3.83
N GLN A 191 25.96 -15.03 -3.34
CA GLN A 191 25.67 -15.52 -2.01
C GLN A 191 25.46 -14.40 -1.00
N GLN A 192 24.20 -14.23 -0.58
CA GLN A 192 23.75 -13.22 0.37
C GLN A 192 24.52 -13.37 1.68
N ALA A 193 25.70 -12.77 1.75
CA ALA A 193 26.44 -12.56 2.98
C ALA A 193 25.76 -11.40 3.71
N GLY A 194 24.90 -11.74 4.67
CA GLY A 194 24.56 -10.86 5.78
C GLY A 194 23.30 -10.03 5.62
N ILE A 195 22.14 -10.67 5.71
CA ILE A 195 21.04 -10.08 6.48
C ILE A 195 20.51 -11.16 7.43
N GLN A 196 21.27 -11.43 8.49
CA GLN A 196 20.72 -12.03 9.70
C GLN A 196 19.77 -10.99 10.32
N GLY A 197 18.52 -11.00 9.87
CA GLY A 197 17.40 -10.37 10.57
C GLY A 197 16.94 -11.30 11.68
N GLN A 198 17.48 -11.08 12.87
CA GLN A 198 17.16 -11.68 14.16
C GLN A 198 15.68 -12.11 14.34
N PRO A 199 15.38 -13.33 14.81
CA PRO A 199 14.08 -13.62 15.40
C PRO A 199 13.99 -12.87 16.73
N GLN A 200 13.03 -11.97 16.88
CA GLN A 200 12.73 -11.35 18.17
C GLN A 200 12.10 -12.40 19.10
N GLY A 201 12.96 -13.08 19.85
CA GLY A 201 12.60 -13.68 21.13
C GLY A 201 12.42 -12.57 22.17
N GLY A 202 11.24 -12.52 22.76
CA GLY A 202 10.89 -11.56 23.82
C GLY A 202 9.82 -12.14 24.73
N GLY A 203 10.15 -13.22 25.44
CA GLY A 203 9.39 -13.70 26.57
C GLY A 203 9.82 -13.00 27.86
N ALA A 204 8.90 -12.27 28.48
CA ALA A 204 8.82 -11.94 29.92
C ALA A 204 7.41 -11.34 30.10
N GLY A 205 6.45 -11.88 30.85
CA GLY A 205 6.56 -12.47 32.17
C GLY A 205 6.49 -11.38 33.24
N VAL A 206 5.29 -10.86 33.55
CA VAL A 206 4.97 -10.25 34.86
C VAL A 206 3.50 -10.50 35.21
N GLN A 207 3.31 -11.25 36.28
CA GLN A 207 2.07 -11.41 37.05
C GLN A 207 1.84 -10.14 37.87
N GLN A 208 0.61 -9.63 37.92
CA GLN A 208 -0.03 -9.04 39.10
C GLN A 208 -1.54 -9.27 39.00
#